data_AF-A0A0F8ZH30-F1
#
_entry.id   AF-A0A0F8ZH30-F1
#
_cell.length_a   1.000
_cell.length_b   1.000
_cell.length_c   1.000
_cell.angle_alpha   90.00
_cell.angle_beta   90.00
_cell.angle_gamma   90.00
#
_symmetry.space_group_name_H-M   'P 1'
#
loop_
_entity.id
_entity.type
_entity.pdbx_description
1 polymer ?
#
loop_
_entity_poly.entity_id
_entity_poly.type
_entity_poly.pdbx_seq_one_letter_code
_entity_poly.pdbx_strand_id
1 'polypeptide(L)'
;MNGWIGVDLDGTLSKEVPEGLDKIGEPIPRMVALVRKLLEEGEDVHIFTARVAPPIDHKDRLVQEELIRAWCWNHLCTTLPITATKNLSMVRFYDDRAVQVETNTGRLIGEEGEDNS
;
A
#
# COMPACT_ATOMS: atom_id res chain seq x y z
N MET A 1 -1.05 -22.14 1.20
CA MET A 1 -0.02 -21.09 1.17
C MET A 1 -0.72 -19.81 1.56
N ASN A 2 -0.30 -19.16 2.65
CA ASN A 2 -0.82 -17.84 2.99
C ASN A 2 -0.09 -16.87 2.06
N GLY A 3 -0.84 -16.15 1.22
CA GLY A 3 -0.25 -15.12 0.36
C GLY A 3 0.15 -13.89 1.17
N TRP A 4 0.61 -12.85 0.49
CA TRP A 4 0.94 -11.56 1.10
C TRP A 4 -0.13 -10.51 0.79
N ILE A 5 -0.23 -9.53 1.70
CA ILE A 5 -1.13 -8.39 1.62
C ILE A 5 -0.31 -7.16 1.20
N GLY A 6 -0.65 -6.58 0.05
CA GLY A 6 -0.08 -5.31 -0.39
C GLY A 6 -0.82 -4.14 0.24
N VAL A 7 -0.07 -3.17 0.74
CA VAL A 7 -0.62 -1.91 1.25
C VAL A 7 0.10 -0.76 0.57
N ASP A 8 -0.64 0.08 -0.16
CA ASP A 8 -0.10 1.31 -0.72
C ASP A 8 0.28 2.31 0.39
N LEU A 9 1.20 3.23 0.07
CA LEU A 9 1.75 4.19 1.01
C LEU A 9 1.08 5.56 0.93
N ASP A 10 1.13 6.22 -0.22
CA ASP A 10 0.77 7.63 -0.37
C ASP A 10 -0.72 7.79 -0.65
N GLY A 11 -1.46 8.42 0.25
CA GLY A 11 -2.92 8.49 0.19
C GLY A 11 -3.60 7.32 0.89
N THR A 12 -2.89 6.21 1.09
CA THR A 12 -3.40 5.00 1.75
C THR A 12 -2.93 4.87 3.20
N LEU A 13 -1.65 4.53 3.43
CA LEU A 13 -1.12 4.33 4.78
C LEU A 13 -0.64 5.64 5.43
N SER A 14 -0.22 6.59 4.59
CA SER A 14 0.22 7.94 4.93
C SER A 14 -0.52 8.97 4.09
N LYS A 15 -0.61 10.21 4.58
CA LYS A 15 -1.16 11.32 3.77
C LYS A 15 -0.22 11.64 2.61
N GLU A 16 -0.78 12.08 1.49
CA GLU A 16 0.01 12.61 0.37
C GLU A 16 0.79 13.87 0.80
N VAL A 17 1.99 14.04 0.24
CA VAL A 17 2.88 15.18 0.47
C VAL A 17 3.02 15.93 -0.86
N PRO A 18 2.38 17.12 -1.02
CA PRO A 18 2.45 17.89 -2.26
C PRO A 18 3.87 18.36 -2.63
N GLU A 19 4.76 18.47 -1.64
CA GLU A 19 6.11 19.00 -1.79
C GLU A 19 7.09 18.04 -2.47
N GLY A 20 6.75 16.75 -2.57
CA GLY A 20 7.55 15.75 -3.27
C GLY A 20 7.82 14.46 -2.47
N LEU A 21 8.71 13.63 -3.02
CA LEU A 21 9.04 12.29 -2.51
C LEU A 21 10.19 12.28 -1.48
N ASP A 22 10.70 13.45 -1.08
CA ASP A 22 11.75 13.57 -0.05
C ASP A 22 11.24 13.24 1.35
N LYS A 23 9.91 13.23 1.53
CA LYS A 23 9.24 12.93 2.80
C LYS A 23 8.07 11.97 2.58
N ILE A 24 7.63 11.35 3.67
CA ILE A 24 6.39 10.58 3.75
C ILE A 24 5.46 11.35 4.70
N GLY A 25 4.17 11.44 4.36
CA GLY A 25 3.23 12.21 5.14
C GLY A 25 2.89 11.59 6.49
N GLU A 26 2.09 12.33 7.26
CA GLU A 26 1.57 11.86 8.54
C GLU A 26 0.77 10.55 8.38
N PRO A 27 0.80 9.65 9.37
CA PRO A 27 0.04 8.41 9.32
C PRO A 27 -1.46 8.66 9.22
N ILE A 28 -2.13 7.81 8.44
CA ILE A 28 -3.59 7.71 8.45
C ILE A 28 -3.97 6.72 9.55
N PRO A 29 -4.51 7.16 10.70
CA PRO A 29 -4.58 6.32 11.90
C PRO A 29 -5.38 5.03 11.72
N ARG A 30 -6.44 5.08 10.89
CA ARG A 30 -7.27 3.90 10.59
C ARG A 30 -6.49 2.82 9.82
N MET A 31 -5.67 3.23 8.85
CA MET A 31 -4.85 2.30 8.07
C MET A 31 -3.67 1.76 8.88
N VAL A 32 -3.04 2.61 9.71
CA VAL A 32 -2.02 2.14 10.68
C VAL A 32 -2.59 1.10 11.63
N ALA A 33 -3.79 1.34 12.19
CA ALA A 33 -4.44 0.38 13.07
C ALA A 33 -4.78 -0.93 12.36
N LEU A 34 -5.25 -0.86 11.11
CA LEU A 34 -5.51 -2.05 10.29
C LEU A 34 -4.22 -2.85 10.02
N VAL A 35 -3.14 -2.20 9.60
CA VAL A 35 -1.86 -2.86 9.34
C VAL A 35 -1.30 -3.51 10.60
N ARG A 36 -1.33 -2.82 11.75
CA ARG A 36 -0.91 -3.39 13.04
C ARG A 36 -1.71 -4.63 13.40
N LYS A 37 -3.04 -4.59 13.22
CA LYS A 37 -3.90 -5.75 13.45
C LYS A 37 -3.53 -6.93 12.55
N LEU A 38 -3.31 -6.71 11.25
CA LEU A 38 -2.89 -7.76 10.32
C LEU A 38 -1.55 -8.39 10.75
N LEU A 39 -0.59 -7.57 11.19
CA LEU A 39 0.69 -8.04 11.70
C LEU A 39 0.53 -8.86 13.01
N GLU A 40 -0.34 -8.43 13.93
CA GLU A 40 -0.67 -9.17 15.15
C GLU A 40 -1.35 -10.52 14.87
N GLU A 41 -2.14 -10.59 13.79
CA GLU A 41 -2.77 -11.82 13.29
C GLU A 41 -1.77 -12.74 12.55
N GLY A 42 -0.52 -12.31 12.37
CA GLY A 42 0.53 -13.09 11.72
C GLY A 42 0.47 -13.08 10.19
N GLU A 43 -0.25 -12.12 9.60
CA GLU A 43 -0.32 -11.96 8.15
C GLU A 43 0.98 -11.39 7.58
N ASP A 44 1.34 -11.81 6.35
CA ASP A 44 2.49 -11.26 5.63
C ASP A 44 2.11 -9.96 4.93
N VAL A 45 2.54 -8.81 5.47
CA VAL A 45 2.17 -7.47 4.98
C VAL A 45 3.36 -6.77 4.34
N HIS A 46 3.20 -6.32 3.11
CA HIS A 46 4.24 -5.64 2.33
C HIS A 46 3.78 -4.22 1.99
N ILE A 47 4.71 -3.27 2.00
CA ILE A 47 4.49 -1.96 1.37
C ILE A 47 4.56 -2.16 -0.14
N PHE A 48 3.46 -1.87 -0.82
CA PHE A 48 3.33 -1.98 -2.26
C PHE A 48 3.10 -0.60 -2.88
N THR A 49 4.18 0.05 -3.33
CA THR A 49 4.16 1.48 -3.66
C THR A 49 4.88 1.81 -4.97
N ALA A 50 4.37 2.81 -5.68
CA ALA A 50 5.01 3.37 -6.87
C ALA A 50 6.35 4.08 -6.58
N ARG A 51 6.64 4.46 -5.33
CA ARG A 51 7.90 5.15 -4.96
C ARG A 51 9.17 4.39 -5.33
N VAL A 52 9.09 3.06 -5.45
CA VAL A 52 10.23 2.20 -5.85
C VAL A 52 10.02 1.55 -7.22
N ALA A 53 9.04 2.03 -7.99
CA ALA A 53 8.71 1.54 -9.33
C ALA A 53 9.68 2.08 -10.40
N PRO A 54 10.02 1.29 -11.43
CA PRO A 54 10.75 1.78 -12.58
C PRO A 54 9.95 2.83 -13.39
N PRO A 55 10.62 3.80 -14.06
CA PRO A 55 12.05 4.04 -14.04
C PRO A 55 12.46 4.82 -12.78
N ILE A 56 13.27 4.21 -11.94
CA ILE A 56 13.98 4.84 -10.83
C ILE A 56 15.39 4.29 -10.86
N ASP A 57 16.39 5.15 -10.65
CA ASP A 57 17.75 4.66 -10.55
C ASP A 57 17.99 3.92 -9.22
N HIS A 58 19.07 3.15 -9.16
CA HIS A 58 19.37 2.34 -7.98
C HIS A 58 19.56 3.17 -6.72
N LYS A 59 20.18 4.35 -6.82
CA LYS A 59 20.51 5.20 -5.68
C LYS A 59 19.24 5.81 -5.11
N ASP A 60 18.38 6.36 -5.96
CA ASP A 60 17.11 6.95 -5.56
C ASP A 60 16.16 5.89 -4.98
N ARG A 61 16.16 4.68 -5.54
CA ARG A 61 15.43 3.54 -4.97
C ARG A 61 15.87 3.22 -3.56
N LEU A 62 17.18 3.19 -3.28
CA LEU A 62 17.69 2.96 -1.92
C LEU A 62 17.28 4.07 -0.96
N VAL A 63 17.29 5.33 -1.39
CA VAL A 63 16.82 6.47 -0.59
C VAL A 63 15.34 6.30 -0.23
N GLN A 64 14.50 5.95 -1.21
CA GLN A 64 13.07 5.72 -0.96
C GLN A 64 12.83 4.53 -0.04
N GLU A 65 13.53 3.41 -0.23
CA GLU A 65 13.43 2.26 0.67
C GLU A 65 13.79 2.62 2.12
N GLU A 66 14.83 3.43 2.34
CA GLU A 66 15.24 3.84 3.68
C GLU A 66 14.22 4.78 4.33
N LEU A 67 13.67 5.74 3.58
CA LEU A 67 12.60 6.62 4.06
C LEU A 67 11.37 5.79 4.50
N ILE A 68 10.97 4.82 3.69
CA ILE A 68 9.84 3.94 3.98
C ILE A 68 10.12 3.08 5.21
N ARG A 69 11.31 2.49 5.32
CA ARG A 69 11.68 1.68 6.51
C ARG A 69 11.67 2.51 7.78
N ALA A 70 12.24 3.72 7.75
CA ALA A 70 12.23 4.63 8.89
C ALA A 70 10.80 5.03 9.29
N TRP A 71 9.95 5.32 8.32
CA TRP A 71 8.55 5.64 8.57
C TRP A 71 7.78 4.45 9.18
N CYS A 72 7.94 3.25 8.62
CA CYS A 72 7.35 2.03 9.16
C CYS A 72 7.83 1.76 10.59
N TRP A 73 9.12 1.93 10.87
CA TRP A 73 9.64 1.78 12.23
C TRP A 73 8.96 2.74 13.22
N ASN A 74 8.84 4.01 12.86
CA ASN A 74 8.26 5.04 13.72
C ASN A 74 6.75 4.84 13.97
N HIS A 75 5.99 4.37 12.97
CA HIS A 75 4.53 4.32 13.05
C HIS A 75 3.93 2.91 13.20
N LEU A 76 4.67 1.86 12.86
CA LEU A 76 4.28 0.45 12.98
C LEU A 76 5.13 -0.34 13.99
N CYS A 77 6.22 0.25 14.50
CA CYS A 77 7.19 -0.42 15.38
C CYS A 77 7.90 -1.62 14.73
N THR A 78 7.88 -1.72 13.40
CA THR A 78 8.59 -2.72 12.61
C THR A 78 8.80 -2.21 11.18
N THR A 79 9.76 -2.78 10.47
CA THR A 79 9.93 -2.56 9.02
C THR A 79 9.20 -3.65 8.25
N LEU A 80 8.69 -3.31 7.07
CA LEU A 80 7.99 -4.25 6.19
C LEU A 80 8.77 -4.45 4.88
N PRO A 81 8.61 -5.60 4.19
CA PRO A 81 9.09 -5.75 2.82
C PRO A 81 8.50 -4.67 1.90
N ILE A 82 9.28 -4.21 0.92
CA ILE A 82 8.89 -3.12 0.01
C ILE A 82 9.00 -3.64 -1.43
N THR A 83 7.95 -3.46 -2.22
CA THR A 83 7.92 -3.83 -3.63
C THR A 83 7.06 -2.87 -4.44
N ALA A 84 7.33 -2.79 -5.75
CA ALA A 84 6.44 -2.18 -6.75
C ALA A 84 5.90 -3.22 -7.74
N THR A 85 6.15 -4.51 -7.51
CA THR A 85 5.81 -5.60 -8.42
C THR A 85 4.79 -6.55 -7.79
N LYS A 86 3.65 -6.74 -8.49
CA LYS A 86 2.64 -7.75 -8.16
C LYS A 86 3.09 -9.15 -8.59
N ASN A 87 2.67 -10.17 -7.84
CA ASN A 87 2.81 -11.57 -8.21
C ASN A 87 1.54 -12.38 -7.82
N LEU A 88 1.51 -13.67 -8.18
CA LEU A 88 0.37 -14.57 -7.90
C LEU A 88 0.11 -14.81 -6.41
N SER A 89 1.09 -14.54 -5.54
CA SER A 89 0.96 -14.71 -4.10
C SER A 89 0.34 -13.50 -3.41
N MET A 90 0.07 -12.39 -4.11
CA MET A 90 -0.65 -11.25 -3.52
C MET A 90 -2.14 -11.57 -3.42
N VAL A 91 -2.66 -11.70 -2.21
CA VAL A 91 -4.04 -12.14 -1.95
C VAL A 91 -4.99 -11.02 -1.58
N ARG A 92 -4.47 -9.88 -1.14
CA ARG A 92 -5.25 -8.70 -0.78
C ARG A 92 -4.44 -7.44 -1.10
N PHE A 93 -5.13 -6.37 -1.45
CA PHE A 93 -4.53 -5.08 -1.75
C PHE A 93 -5.38 -3.95 -1.14
N TYR A 94 -4.73 -3.06 -0.41
CA TYR A 94 -5.33 -1.82 0.09
C TYR A 94 -4.65 -0.64 -0.59
N ASP A 95 -5.45 0.19 -1.25
CA ASP A 95 -5.01 1.35 -2.03
C ASP A 95 -6.20 2.30 -2.21
N ASP A 96 -5.96 3.61 -2.08
CA ASP A 96 -6.99 4.65 -2.15
C ASP A 96 -7.57 4.85 -3.57
N ARG A 97 -6.88 4.33 -4.59
CA ARG A 97 -7.24 4.43 -6.01
C ARG A 97 -7.74 3.11 -6.59
N ALA A 98 -7.71 2.01 -5.84
CA ALA A 98 -8.15 0.71 -6.31
C ALA A 98 -9.69 0.58 -6.34
N VAL A 99 -10.22 0.19 -7.50
CA VAL A 99 -11.64 -0.20 -7.67
C VAL A 99 -11.71 -1.73 -7.77
N GLN A 100 -12.54 -2.35 -6.94
CA GLN A 100 -12.70 -3.80 -6.97
C GLN A 100 -13.58 -4.23 -8.14
N VAL A 101 -13.10 -5.19 -8.92
CA VAL A 101 -13.88 -5.86 -9.97
C VAL A 101 -14.26 -7.26 -9.48
N GLU A 102 -15.53 -7.62 -9.61
CA GLU A 102 -15.97 -8.98 -9.35
C GLU A 102 -15.33 -9.97 -10.34
N THR A 103 -14.85 -11.08 -9.79
CA THR A 103 -14.13 -12.12 -10.52
C THR A 103 -14.89 -12.58 -11.77
N ASN A 104 -14.26 -12.44 -12.93
CA ASN A 104 -14.75 -12.90 -14.23
C ASN A 104 -16.06 -12.28 -14.72
N THR A 105 -16.55 -11.19 -14.11
CA THR A 105 -17.80 -10.53 -14.56
C THR A 105 -17.60 -9.14 -15.13
N GLY A 106 -16.51 -8.45 -14.75
CA GLY A 106 -16.30 -7.05 -15.12
C GLY A 106 -17.18 -6.07 -14.33
N ARG A 107 -18.03 -6.56 -13.41
CA ARG A 107 -18.87 -5.73 -12.54
C ARG A 107 -18.02 -5.05 -11.47
N LEU A 108 -18.14 -3.73 -11.38
CA LEU A 108 -17.47 -2.94 -10.34
C LEU A 108 -18.22 -3.11 -9.02
N ILE A 109 -17.49 -3.33 -7.93
CA ILE A 109 -18.05 -3.45 -6.58
C ILE A 109 -17.92 -2.09 -5.90
N GLY A 110 -19.04 -1.57 -5.38
CA GLY A 110 -19.09 -0.31 -4.64
C GLY A 110 -19.46 0.92 -5.48
N GLU A 111 -19.58 0.79 -6.79
CA GLU A 111 -20.29 1.76 -7.61
C GLU A 111 -21.80 1.47 -7.50
N GLU A 112 -22.56 2.38 -6.87
CA GLU A 112 -24.00 2.39 -7.07
C GLU A 112 -24.25 2.73 -8.54
N GLY A 113 -24.90 1.82 -9.26
CA GLY A 113 -25.36 2.13 -10.60
C GLY A 113 -26.26 3.36 -10.50
N GLU A 114 -25.98 4.40 -11.29
CA GLU A 114 -27.02 5.34 -11.68
C GLU A 114 -28.06 4.53 -12.47
N ASP A 115 -29.01 3.94 -11.73
CA ASP A 115 -30.26 3.43 -12.27
C ASP A 115 -31.01 4.64 -12.83
N ASN A 116 -30.71 4.97 -14.09
CA ASN A 116 -31.49 5.90 -14.89
C ASN A 116 -32.89 5.31 -15.05
N SER A 117 -33.77 5.72 -14.14
CA SER A 117 -35.23 5.53 -14.19
C SER A 117 -35.83 6.22 -15.40
#